data_AF-A0A7X6PM66-F1
#
_entry.id   AF-A0A7X6PM66-F1
#
_cell.length_a   1.000
_cell.length_b   1.000
_cell.length_c   1.000
_cell.angle_alpha   90.00
_cell.angle_beta   90.00
_cell.angle_gamma   90.00
#
_symmetry.space_group_name_H-M   'P 1'
#
loop_
_entity.id
_entity.type
_entity.pdbx_description
1 polymer ?
#
loop_
_entity_poly.entity_id
_entity_poly.type
_entity_poly.pdbx_seq_one_letter_code
_entity_poly.pdbx_strand_id
1 'polypeptide(L)'
;MVRGIEDFQVFFKEVSDSFVMLGGAACQEWFKTTHYTFRSTRNIDIFLIPGPKNESFEKKFWNYLLLGNYSVREQSGKKKIFYRFSHPKNIDYPEKIELLSHPEIDFTPPKEVGISSLQFDRDIPNLSALFLQEDYYRLALECRMQSSSGLPLVSPGALLTLKIRAFLDLEMARGEGKTVWKSEIKKHRNDVFRLVYLLGERFENQLSKPIREDLTSFLRLFSEKNPAWRGIHRAIIDSNLPDMSPELLLSKIHTYYNL
;
A
#
# COMPACT_ATOMS: atom_id res chain seq x y z
N MET A 1 13.37 3.94 -7.56
CA MET A 1 13.41 3.79 -6.10
C MET A 1 12.63 4.95 -5.49
N VAL A 2 11.97 4.75 -4.33
CA VAL A 2 11.43 5.88 -3.55
C VAL A 2 12.61 6.70 -3.04
N ARG A 3 12.59 8.00 -3.30
CA ARG A 3 13.62 8.93 -2.84
C ARG A 3 13.58 9.06 -1.32
N GLY A 4 14.75 9.03 -0.67
CA GLY A 4 14.88 9.21 0.78
C GLY A 4 14.42 8.02 1.62
N ILE A 5 14.25 6.83 1.03
CA ILE A 5 13.74 5.66 1.75
C ILE A 5 14.78 5.10 2.73
N GLU A 6 16.05 5.13 2.37
CA GLU A 6 17.16 4.73 3.24
C GLU A 6 17.25 5.67 4.46
N ASP A 7 17.14 6.98 4.25
CA ASP A 7 17.13 7.96 5.34
C ASP A 7 15.89 7.82 6.23
N PHE A 8 14.72 7.55 5.62
CA PHE A 8 13.49 7.24 6.36
C PHE A 8 13.69 6.02 7.27
N GLN A 9 14.26 4.94 6.74
CA GLN A 9 14.55 3.74 7.51
C GLN A 9 15.48 4.04 8.71
N VAL A 10 16.58 4.77 8.47
CA VAL A 10 17.52 5.13 9.54
C VAL A 10 16.84 6.00 10.60
N PHE A 11 16.07 7.01 10.19
CA PHE A 11 15.41 7.96 11.07
C PHE A 11 14.39 7.28 12.00
N PHE A 12 13.62 6.32 11.47
CA PHE A 12 12.55 5.65 12.20
C PHE A 12 12.94 4.29 12.82
N LYS A 13 14.21 3.87 12.72
CA LYS A 13 14.70 2.56 13.17
C LYS A 13 14.26 2.18 14.60
N GLU A 14 14.36 3.10 15.55
CA GLU A 14 14.06 2.83 16.97
C GLU A 14 12.56 2.68 17.27
N VAL A 15 11.72 3.19 16.35
CA VAL A 15 10.26 3.22 16.45
C VAL A 15 9.60 2.40 15.33
N SER A 16 10.34 1.45 14.74
CA SER A 16 9.83 0.57 13.66
C SER A 16 8.62 -0.27 14.08
N ASP A 17 8.42 -0.49 15.38
CA ASP A 17 7.28 -1.25 15.89
C ASP A 17 5.98 -0.43 15.92
N SER A 18 6.04 0.89 15.66
CA SER A 18 4.90 1.80 15.74
C SER A 18 4.17 2.02 14.42
N PHE A 19 4.70 1.51 13.31
CA PHE A 19 4.09 1.69 12.00
C PHE A 19 4.38 0.49 11.09
N VAL A 20 3.60 0.36 10.03
CA VAL A 20 3.87 -0.58 8.94
C VAL A 20 3.74 0.15 7.61
N MET A 21 4.67 -0.10 6.70
CA MET A 21 4.61 0.38 5.33
C MET A 21 3.83 -0.56 4.44
N LEU A 22 3.11 0.03 3.48
CA LEU A 22 2.40 -0.70 2.45
C LEU A 22 2.51 0.00 1.09
N GLY A 23 1.57 -0.33 0.19
CA GLY A 23 1.41 0.37 -1.07
C GLY A 23 2.58 0.11 -2.03
N GLY A 24 2.89 1.11 -2.84
CA GLY A 24 3.94 0.98 -3.85
C GLY A 24 5.34 0.82 -3.27
N ALA A 25 5.63 1.57 -2.19
CA ALA A 25 6.95 1.54 -1.55
C ALA A 25 7.26 0.16 -0.97
N ALA A 26 6.31 -0.45 -0.23
CA ALA A 26 6.50 -1.79 0.30
C ALA A 26 6.69 -2.83 -0.81
N CYS A 27 5.97 -2.72 -1.94
CA CYS A 27 6.21 -3.58 -3.09
C CYS A 27 7.66 -3.43 -3.60
N GLN A 28 8.17 -2.20 -3.73
CA GLN A 28 9.55 -1.99 -4.15
C GLN A 28 10.56 -2.62 -3.19
N GLU A 29 10.38 -2.44 -1.89
CA GLU A 29 11.28 -3.00 -0.88
C GLU A 29 11.29 -4.54 -0.92
N TRP A 30 10.14 -5.18 -1.16
CA TRP A 30 10.13 -6.63 -1.36
C TRP A 30 10.83 -7.07 -2.64
N PHE A 31 10.67 -6.32 -3.74
CA PHE A 31 11.36 -6.66 -4.99
C PHE A 31 12.89 -6.46 -4.91
N LYS A 32 13.39 -5.57 -4.04
CA LYS A 32 14.82 -5.40 -3.76
C LYS A 32 15.50 -6.68 -3.24
N THR A 33 14.74 -7.62 -2.67
CA THR A 33 15.28 -8.92 -2.23
C THR A 33 15.42 -9.93 -3.37
N THR A 34 15.01 -9.55 -4.58
CA THR A 34 15.08 -10.36 -5.80
C THR A 34 15.97 -9.70 -6.85
N HIS A 35 16.23 -10.39 -7.95
CA HIS A 35 16.89 -9.80 -9.13
C HIS A 35 15.89 -9.11 -10.09
N TYR A 36 14.61 -9.03 -9.72
CA TYR A 36 13.56 -8.38 -10.51
C TYR A 36 13.36 -6.94 -10.08
N THR A 37 12.62 -6.19 -10.90
CA THR A 37 12.32 -4.79 -10.61
C THR A 37 10.83 -4.59 -10.38
N PHE A 38 10.47 -3.51 -9.69
CA PHE A 38 9.09 -3.08 -9.55
C PHE A 38 8.95 -1.66 -10.10
N ARG A 39 7.78 -1.33 -10.63
CA ARG A 39 7.51 -0.01 -11.20
C ARG A 39 7.87 1.10 -10.22
N SER A 40 8.26 2.26 -10.72
CA SER A 40 8.53 3.43 -9.87
C SER A 40 7.30 3.82 -9.05
N THR A 41 7.52 4.15 -7.78
CA THR A 41 6.59 4.85 -6.91
C THR A 41 7.36 5.95 -6.20
N ARG A 42 6.65 7.00 -5.80
CA ARG A 42 7.23 8.15 -5.08
C ARG A 42 6.56 8.37 -3.72
N ASN A 43 5.57 7.55 -3.41
CA ASN A 43 4.75 7.64 -2.21
C ASN A 43 5.27 6.64 -1.18
N ILE A 44 5.41 7.08 0.06
CA ILE A 44 5.44 6.21 1.23
C ILE A 44 4.02 6.17 1.79
N ASP A 45 3.46 4.97 1.86
CA ASP A 45 2.15 4.72 2.47
C ASP A 45 2.39 3.95 3.78
N ILE A 46 1.93 4.46 4.91
CA ILE A 46 2.06 3.83 6.24
C ILE A 46 0.75 3.83 7.01
N PHE A 47 0.57 2.88 7.91
CA PHE A 47 -0.41 2.97 8.99
C PHE A 47 0.26 2.79 10.35
N LEU A 48 -0.30 3.42 11.38
CA LEU A 48 0.20 3.33 12.74
C LEU A 48 -0.37 2.12 13.47
N ILE A 49 0.48 1.49 14.29
CA ILE A 49 0.12 0.36 15.14
C ILE A 49 0.01 0.85 16.59
N PRO A 50 -1.09 0.60 17.31
CA PRO A 50 -1.18 0.88 18.73
C PRO A 50 -0.11 0.13 19.53
N GLY A 51 0.65 0.83 20.38
CA GLY A 51 1.76 0.27 21.12
C GLY A 51 2.56 1.30 21.95
N PRO A 52 3.47 0.83 22.82
CA PRO A 52 4.13 1.67 23.83
C PRO A 52 5.07 2.73 23.24
N LYS A 53 5.47 2.60 21.97
CA LYS A 53 6.37 3.54 21.30
C LYS A 53 5.65 4.64 20.51
N ASN A 54 4.31 4.68 20.51
CA ASN A 54 3.58 5.64 19.66
C ASN A 54 3.91 7.10 19.97
N GLU A 55 4.05 7.51 21.24
CA GLU A 55 4.43 8.88 21.59
C GLU A 55 5.84 9.24 21.04
N SER A 56 6.76 8.28 21.09
CA SER A 56 8.11 8.47 20.53
C SER A 56 8.07 8.55 19.01
N PHE A 57 7.25 7.72 18.36
CA PHE A 57 7.02 7.77 16.92
C PHE A 57 6.43 9.12 16.51
N GLU A 58 5.40 9.58 17.22
CA GLU A 58 4.71 10.85 16.95
C GLU A 58 5.67 12.04 16.95
N LYS A 59 6.44 12.20 18.04
CA LYS A 59 7.46 13.25 18.15
C LYS A 59 8.50 13.18 17.03
N LYS A 60 8.99 11.97 16.71
CA LYS A 60 9.93 11.76 15.61
C LYS A 60 9.31 12.11 14.27
N PHE A 61 8.08 11.68 14.02
CA PHE A 61 7.41 11.88 12.75
C PHE A 61 7.14 13.36 12.46
N TRP A 62 6.66 14.11 13.46
CA TRP A 62 6.48 15.56 13.29
C TRP A 62 7.82 16.28 13.04
N ASN A 63 8.88 15.91 13.75
CA ASN A 63 10.22 16.45 13.48
C ASN A 63 10.70 16.11 12.05
N TYR A 64 10.50 14.88 11.60
CA TYR A 64 10.82 14.45 10.25
C TYR A 64 10.10 15.30 9.18
N LEU A 65 8.81 15.58 9.38
CA LEU A 65 8.03 16.42 8.48
C LEU A 65 8.47 17.88 8.48
N LEU A 66 8.86 18.43 9.64
CA LEU A 66 9.42 19.78 9.74
C LEU A 66 10.73 19.90 8.97
N LEU A 67 11.63 18.91 9.11
CA LEU A 67 12.91 18.85 8.39
C LEU A 67 12.71 18.71 6.87
N GLY A 68 11.73 17.90 6.43
CA GLY A 68 11.38 17.76 5.02
C GLY A 68 10.68 18.99 4.43
N ASN A 69 10.11 19.84 5.29
CA ASN A 69 9.44 21.10 4.94
C ASN A 69 8.40 20.94 3.83
N TYR A 70 7.48 19.98 4.03
CA TYR A 70 6.35 19.71 3.13
C TYR A 70 5.39 20.90 3.08
N SER A 71 5.05 21.38 1.89
CA SER A 71 4.16 22.53 1.73
C SER A 71 2.67 22.17 1.78
N VAL A 72 2.31 20.92 1.49
CA VAL A 72 0.93 20.42 1.57
C VAL A 72 0.82 19.47 2.76
N ARG A 73 -0.10 19.76 3.67
CA ARG A 73 -0.32 19.04 4.93
C ARG A 73 -1.82 18.94 5.18
N GLU A 74 -2.40 17.78 4.93
CA GLU A 74 -3.85 17.64 4.86
C GLU A 74 -4.31 16.49 5.78
N GLN A 75 -5.47 16.63 6.43
CA GLN A 75 -6.06 15.55 7.23
C GLN A 75 -7.55 15.33 6.98
N SER A 76 -8.03 14.11 7.21
CA SER A 76 -9.46 13.75 7.08
C SER A 76 -9.84 12.53 7.91
N GLY A 77 -11.15 12.31 8.08
CA GLY A 77 -11.70 11.16 8.81
C GLY A 77 -12.03 11.48 10.27
N LYS A 78 -12.90 10.65 10.85
CA LYS A 78 -13.30 10.72 12.27
C LYS A 78 -12.86 9.48 13.05
N LYS A 79 -13.12 8.29 12.48
CA LYS A 79 -12.76 7.01 13.11
C LYS A 79 -11.28 6.71 12.94
N LYS A 80 -10.74 6.78 11.73
CA LYS A 80 -9.29 6.72 11.47
C LYS A 80 -8.90 8.05 10.82
N ILE A 81 -7.82 8.67 11.28
CA ILE A 81 -7.39 9.96 10.73
C ILE A 81 -6.36 9.68 9.64
N PHE A 82 -6.66 10.16 8.44
CA PHE A 82 -5.77 10.06 7.29
C PHE A 82 -5.03 11.38 7.10
N TYR A 83 -3.71 11.33 7.05
CA TYR A 83 -2.84 12.45 6.78
C TYR A 83 -2.15 12.29 5.43
N ARG A 84 -1.99 13.40 4.72
CA ARG A 84 -1.20 13.49 3.49
C ARG A 84 -0.21 14.64 3.59
N PHE A 85 1.05 14.33 3.33
CA PHE A 85 2.14 15.28 3.24
C PHE A 85 2.75 15.19 1.85
N SER A 86 2.79 16.30 1.09
CA SER A 86 3.37 16.30 -0.25
C SER A 86 4.13 17.58 -0.55
N HIS A 87 4.91 17.55 -1.63
CA HIS A 87 5.75 18.66 -2.10
C HIS A 87 6.76 19.09 -1.02
N PRO A 88 7.72 18.22 -0.64
CA PRO A 88 8.80 18.61 0.25
C PRO A 88 9.68 19.68 -0.42
N LYS A 89 10.09 20.70 0.34
CA LYS A 89 11.12 21.64 -0.14
C LYS A 89 12.51 21.03 -0.10
N ASN A 90 12.74 20.07 0.81
CA ASN A 90 13.97 19.28 0.80
C ASN A 90 13.82 18.11 -0.18
N ILE A 91 14.64 18.10 -1.24
CA ILE A 91 14.61 17.06 -2.26
C ILE A 91 15.13 15.72 -1.78
N ASP A 92 15.79 15.61 -0.62
CA ASP A 92 16.24 14.32 -0.10
C ASP A 92 15.06 13.50 0.48
N TYR A 93 13.91 14.15 0.72
CA TYR A 93 12.73 13.55 1.33
C TYR A 93 11.77 12.93 0.29
N PRO A 94 10.95 11.94 0.68
CA PRO A 94 9.91 11.36 -0.17
C PRO A 94 8.97 12.42 -0.74
N GLU A 95 8.58 12.32 -2.02
CA GLU A 95 7.70 13.32 -2.64
C GLU A 95 6.31 13.38 -1.98
N LYS A 96 5.85 12.24 -1.46
CA LYS A 96 4.59 12.14 -0.74
C LYS A 96 4.66 11.09 0.36
N ILE A 97 4.09 11.42 1.52
CA ILE A 97 3.85 10.49 2.63
C ILE A 97 2.35 10.51 2.92
N GLU A 98 1.74 9.33 2.90
CA GLU A 98 0.35 9.10 3.33
C GLU A 98 0.37 8.24 4.59
N LEU A 99 -0.26 8.74 5.65
CA LEU A 99 -0.30 8.08 6.96
C LEU A 99 -1.74 7.87 7.38
N LEU A 100 -2.06 6.65 7.84
CA LEU A 100 -3.31 6.37 8.53
C LEU A 100 -3.07 6.16 10.03
N SER A 101 -3.69 7.01 10.85
CA SER A 101 -3.68 6.90 12.31
C SER A 101 -4.90 6.13 12.83
N HIS A 102 -4.67 5.24 13.79
CA HIS A 102 -5.71 4.56 14.55
C HIS A 102 -6.26 5.51 15.63
N PRO A 103 -7.58 5.51 15.93
CA PRO A 103 -8.17 6.43 16.92
C PRO A 103 -7.65 6.25 18.35
N GLU A 104 -7.05 5.10 18.66
CA GLU A 104 -6.41 4.84 19.95
C GLU A 104 -5.01 5.46 20.08
N ILE A 105 -4.50 6.03 19.00
CA ILE A 105 -3.18 6.66 18.95
C ILE A 105 -3.41 8.17 18.96
N ASP A 106 -2.96 8.84 20.01
CA ASP A 106 -2.87 10.29 19.98
C ASP A 106 -1.81 10.68 18.95
N PHE A 107 -2.27 11.28 17.86
CA PHE A 107 -1.43 11.71 16.75
C PHE A 107 -1.79 13.15 16.37
N THR A 108 -1.87 14.00 17.40
CA THR A 108 -2.29 15.38 17.24
C THR A 108 -1.15 16.20 16.64
N PRO A 109 -1.39 16.97 15.55
CA PRO A 109 -0.35 17.81 14.98
C PRO A 109 0.06 18.94 15.93
N PRO A 110 1.37 19.22 16.08
CA PRO A 110 1.86 20.41 16.76
C PRO A 110 1.34 21.68 16.09
N LYS A 111 1.16 22.75 16.87
CA LYS A 111 0.60 24.02 16.37
C LYS A 111 1.43 24.61 15.24
N GLU A 112 2.75 24.41 15.24
CA GLU A 112 3.66 24.93 14.22
C GLU A 112 3.56 24.18 12.88
N VAL A 113 2.98 22.98 12.88
CA VAL A 113 2.89 22.15 11.68
C VAL A 113 1.76 22.61 10.76
N GLY A 114 0.74 23.33 11.23
CA GLY A 114 -0.30 23.92 10.38
C GLY A 114 -0.93 22.95 9.38
N ILE A 115 -2.00 22.24 9.77
CA ILE A 115 -2.67 21.26 8.92
C ILE A 115 -3.99 21.80 8.38
N SER A 116 -4.20 21.71 7.07
CA SER A 116 -5.49 22.02 6.43
C SER A 116 -6.40 20.78 6.37
N SER A 117 -7.71 21.00 6.24
CA SER A 117 -8.64 19.90 5.97
C SER A 117 -8.40 19.34 4.57
N LEU A 118 -8.24 18.02 4.46
CA LEU A 118 -8.20 17.33 3.18
C LEU A 118 -9.62 17.29 2.62
N GLN A 119 -9.86 18.01 1.52
CA GLN A 119 -11.01 17.74 0.68
C GLN A 119 -10.67 16.51 -0.13
N PHE A 120 -11.21 15.35 0.23
CA PHE A 120 -11.07 14.16 -0.62
C PHE A 120 -11.53 14.51 -2.03
N ASP A 121 -10.80 14.04 -3.03
CA ASP A 121 -11.41 13.80 -4.33
C ASP A 121 -12.47 12.73 -4.09
N ARG A 122 -13.72 13.15 -3.89
CA ARG A 122 -14.81 12.31 -3.33
C ARG A 122 -15.09 11.07 -4.17
N ASP A 123 -14.50 11.01 -5.36
CA ASP A 123 -14.76 10.06 -6.41
C ASP A 123 -13.69 8.95 -6.53
N ILE A 124 -12.52 9.08 -5.87
CA ILE A 124 -11.42 8.10 -5.98
C ILE A 124 -11.14 7.42 -4.62
N PRO A 125 -11.42 6.11 -4.50
CA PRO A 125 -11.00 5.30 -3.36
C PRO A 125 -9.50 5.44 -3.08
N ASN A 126 -9.14 5.67 -1.83
CA ASN A 126 -7.76 5.89 -1.38
C ASN A 126 -7.42 5.03 -0.15
N LEU A 127 -6.20 5.17 0.38
CA LEU A 127 -5.70 4.42 1.54
C LEU A 127 -6.67 4.44 2.73
N SER A 128 -7.32 5.58 2.99
CA SER A 128 -8.29 5.68 4.08
C SER A 128 -9.53 4.82 3.82
N ALA A 129 -10.05 4.80 2.58
CA ALA A 129 -11.21 3.99 2.21
C ALA A 129 -10.95 2.49 2.37
N LEU A 130 -9.75 2.03 1.99
CA LEU A 130 -9.33 0.64 2.14
C LEU A 130 -9.35 0.20 3.61
N PHE A 131 -8.83 1.04 4.50
CA PHE A 131 -8.67 0.69 5.91
C PHE A 131 -9.83 1.11 6.81
N LEU A 132 -10.85 1.79 6.29
CA LEU A 132 -12.16 1.86 6.95
C LEU A 132 -12.82 0.47 7.05
N GLN A 133 -12.43 -0.45 6.16
CA GLN A 133 -12.85 -1.85 6.22
C GLN A 133 -11.96 -2.60 7.24
N GLU A 134 -12.59 -3.07 8.31
CA GLU A 134 -11.89 -3.64 9.46
C GLU A 134 -11.12 -4.92 9.12
N ASP A 135 -11.68 -5.78 8.26
CA ASP A 135 -11.03 -7.00 7.80
C ASP A 135 -9.67 -6.74 7.15
N TYR A 136 -9.59 -5.71 6.30
CA TYR A 136 -8.36 -5.34 5.59
C TYR A 136 -7.31 -4.70 6.49
N TYR A 137 -7.76 -3.93 7.49
CA TYR A 137 -6.87 -3.40 8.52
C TYR A 137 -6.25 -4.53 9.35
N ARG A 138 -7.07 -5.49 9.81
CA ARG A 138 -6.58 -6.65 10.58
C ARG A 138 -5.63 -7.51 9.76
N LEU A 139 -5.97 -7.79 8.50
CA LEU A 139 -5.08 -8.52 7.58
C LEU A 139 -3.70 -7.85 7.49
N ALA A 140 -3.67 -6.54 7.25
CA ALA A 140 -2.40 -5.82 7.12
C ALA A 140 -1.59 -5.79 8.42
N LEU A 141 -2.27 -5.71 9.57
CA LEU A 141 -1.64 -5.73 10.89
C LEU A 141 -1.05 -7.11 11.25
N GLU A 142 -1.79 -8.18 10.97
CA GLU A 142 -1.38 -9.56 11.25
C GLU A 142 -0.29 -10.03 10.30
N CYS A 143 -0.33 -9.57 9.04
CA CYS A 143 0.63 -9.95 7.99
C CYS A 143 1.82 -8.98 7.89
N ARG A 144 2.23 -8.36 8.98
CA ARG A 144 3.42 -7.49 9.01
C ARG A 144 4.70 -8.32 9.11
N MET A 145 5.73 -7.92 8.38
CA MET A 145 7.03 -8.58 8.34
C MET A 145 8.15 -7.55 8.32
N GLN A 146 9.32 -7.90 8.87
CA GLN A 146 10.51 -7.09 8.68
C GLN A 146 11.15 -7.42 7.33
N SER A 147 11.44 -6.41 6.53
CA SER A 147 12.31 -6.56 5.35
C SER A 147 13.76 -6.77 5.77
N SER A 148 14.61 -7.20 4.83
CA SER A 148 16.05 -7.35 5.05
C SER A 148 16.76 -6.02 5.36
N SER A 149 16.20 -4.90 4.90
CA SER A 149 16.67 -3.56 5.29
C SER A 149 16.24 -3.19 6.72
N GLY A 150 15.26 -3.87 7.32
CA GLY A 150 14.76 -3.52 8.63
C GLY A 150 13.59 -2.52 8.59
N LEU A 151 12.98 -2.28 7.43
CA LEU A 151 11.68 -1.61 7.35
C LEU A 151 10.54 -2.58 7.72
N PRO A 152 9.55 -2.15 8.53
CA PRO A 152 8.34 -2.91 8.81
C PRO A 152 7.37 -2.80 7.61
N LEU A 153 7.10 -3.91 6.93
CA LEU A 153 6.29 -3.95 5.71
C LEU A 153 5.08 -4.89 5.88
N VAL A 154 4.00 -4.63 5.15
CA VAL A 154 2.96 -5.64 4.90
C VAL A 154 3.54 -6.73 3.98
N SER A 155 3.28 -8.01 4.28
CA SER A 155 3.79 -9.15 3.51
C SER A 155 3.34 -9.12 2.04
N PRO A 156 4.07 -9.76 1.10
CA PRO A 156 3.69 -9.80 -0.31
C PRO A 156 2.26 -10.34 -0.54
N GLY A 157 1.88 -11.39 0.19
CA GLY A 157 0.52 -11.94 0.12
C GLY A 157 -0.54 -10.95 0.59
N ALA A 158 -0.35 -10.28 1.72
CA ALA A 158 -1.32 -9.28 2.15
C ALA A 158 -1.35 -8.05 1.22
N LEU A 159 -0.19 -7.59 0.72
CA LEU A 159 -0.12 -6.52 -0.27
C LEU A 159 -0.91 -6.85 -1.54
N LEU A 160 -0.82 -8.09 -2.02
CA LEU A 160 -1.57 -8.55 -3.19
C LEU A 160 -3.08 -8.42 -2.93
N THR A 161 -3.55 -8.88 -1.78
CA THR A 161 -4.96 -8.75 -1.36
C THR A 161 -5.39 -7.28 -1.28
N LEU A 162 -4.57 -6.38 -0.71
CA LEU A 162 -4.87 -4.95 -0.64
C LEU A 162 -4.94 -4.31 -2.05
N LYS A 163 -4.10 -4.76 -2.99
CA LYS A 163 -4.15 -4.30 -4.38
C LYS A 163 -5.40 -4.79 -5.11
N ILE A 164 -5.85 -6.02 -4.83
CA ILE A 164 -7.12 -6.54 -5.33
C ILE A 164 -8.28 -5.68 -4.85
N ARG A 165 -8.35 -5.38 -3.54
CA ARG A 165 -9.43 -4.55 -2.99
C ARG A 165 -9.45 -3.16 -3.62
N ALA A 166 -8.29 -2.50 -3.71
CA ALA A 166 -8.17 -1.19 -4.37
C ALA A 166 -8.60 -1.23 -5.84
N PHE A 167 -8.29 -2.31 -6.57
CA PHE A 167 -8.75 -2.51 -7.94
C PHE A 167 -10.29 -2.64 -8.01
N LEU A 168 -10.89 -3.47 -7.15
CA LEU A 168 -12.34 -3.67 -7.11
C LEU A 168 -13.08 -2.39 -6.73
N ASP A 169 -12.56 -1.63 -5.77
CA ASP A 169 -13.12 -0.32 -5.39
C ASP A 169 -13.12 0.66 -6.57
N LEU A 170 -12.02 0.74 -7.33
CA LEU A 170 -11.92 1.63 -8.48
C LEU A 170 -12.81 1.18 -9.65
N GLU A 171 -12.95 -0.12 -9.87
CA GLU A 171 -13.85 -0.70 -10.88
C GLU A 171 -15.33 -0.43 -10.53
N MET A 172 -15.70 -0.59 -9.26
CA MET A 172 -17.04 -0.28 -8.76
C MET A 172 -17.34 1.22 -8.92
N ALA A 173 -16.45 2.09 -8.47
CA ALA A 173 -16.59 3.54 -8.62
C ALA A 173 -16.74 3.94 -10.10
N ARG A 174 -15.97 3.33 -11.00
CA ARG A 174 -16.10 3.54 -12.46
C ARG A 174 -17.48 3.08 -12.97
N GLY A 175 -17.99 1.95 -12.49
CA GLY A 175 -19.33 1.45 -12.84
C GLY A 175 -20.45 2.38 -12.37
N GLU A 176 -20.24 3.09 -11.26
CA GLU A 176 -21.14 4.11 -10.72
C GLU A 176 -21.03 5.47 -11.44
N GLY A 177 -20.18 5.58 -12.47
CA GLY A 177 -20.01 6.82 -13.25
C GLY A 177 -19.08 7.86 -12.61
N LYS A 178 -18.34 7.50 -11.55
CA LYS A 178 -17.35 8.39 -10.92
C LYS A 178 -16.13 8.60 -11.82
N THR A 179 -15.48 9.75 -11.68
CA THR A 179 -14.27 10.08 -12.44
C THR A 179 -13.09 9.28 -11.91
N VAL A 180 -12.75 8.18 -12.61
CA VAL A 180 -11.63 7.30 -12.26
C VAL A 180 -10.62 7.22 -13.40
N TRP A 181 -9.36 7.47 -13.10
CA TRP A 181 -8.27 7.35 -14.07
C TRP A 181 -8.00 5.89 -14.42
N LYS A 182 -8.04 5.53 -15.71
CA LYS A 182 -7.75 4.16 -16.18
C LYS A 182 -6.34 3.68 -15.78
N SER A 183 -5.38 4.60 -15.63
CA SER A 183 -4.03 4.30 -15.15
C SER A 183 -4.02 3.77 -13.71
N GLU A 184 -4.90 4.29 -12.84
CA GLU A 184 -5.00 3.88 -11.43
C GLU A 184 -5.52 2.44 -11.32
N ILE A 185 -6.56 2.11 -12.07
CA ILE A 185 -7.06 0.73 -12.17
C ILE A 185 -5.97 -0.20 -12.70
N LYS A 186 -5.32 0.17 -13.81
CA LYS A 186 -4.29 -0.65 -14.45
C LYS A 186 -3.09 -0.89 -13.52
N LYS A 187 -2.63 0.11 -12.76
CA LYS A 187 -1.48 -0.08 -11.86
C LYS A 187 -1.81 -1.08 -10.76
N HIS A 188 -2.99 -1.03 -10.14
CA HIS A 188 -3.37 -1.97 -9.08
C HIS A 188 -3.46 -3.39 -9.62
N ARG A 189 -4.16 -3.59 -10.75
CA ARG A 189 -4.22 -4.87 -11.45
C ARG A 189 -2.82 -5.42 -11.78
N ASN A 190 -1.97 -4.59 -12.38
CA ASN A 190 -0.64 -5.04 -12.80
C ASN A 190 0.24 -5.36 -11.58
N ASP A 191 0.10 -4.61 -10.47
CA ASP A 191 0.82 -4.87 -9.22
C ASP A 191 0.40 -6.22 -8.61
N VAL A 192 -0.89 -6.61 -8.69
CA VAL A 192 -1.35 -7.95 -8.25
C VAL A 192 -0.55 -9.04 -8.94
N PHE A 193 -0.48 -9.00 -10.27
CA PHE A 193 0.22 -10.05 -11.04
C PHE A 193 1.74 -10.01 -10.91
N ARG A 194 2.34 -8.85 -10.60
CA ARG A 194 3.75 -8.78 -10.21
C ARG A 194 3.98 -9.46 -8.86
N LEU A 195 3.12 -9.21 -7.87
CA LEU A 195 3.25 -9.78 -6.53
C LEU A 195 3.13 -11.31 -6.51
N VAL A 196 2.51 -11.92 -7.53
CA VAL A 196 2.45 -13.39 -7.69
C VAL A 196 3.85 -14.04 -7.65
N TYR A 197 4.87 -13.35 -8.14
CA TYR A 197 6.25 -13.85 -8.19
C TYR A 197 6.96 -13.84 -6.83
N LEU A 198 6.36 -13.20 -5.82
CA LEU A 198 6.85 -13.16 -4.45
C LEU A 198 6.06 -14.07 -3.50
N LEU A 199 5.04 -14.76 -4.01
CA LEU A 199 4.23 -15.65 -3.18
C LEU A 199 5.02 -16.92 -2.83
N GLY A 200 4.89 -17.35 -1.58
CA GLY A 200 5.35 -18.66 -1.14
C GLY A 200 4.40 -19.79 -1.60
N GLU A 201 4.46 -20.92 -0.89
CA GLU A 201 3.64 -22.09 -1.22
C GLU A 201 2.16 -21.90 -0.83
N ARG A 202 1.91 -21.29 0.33
CA ARG A 202 0.58 -21.09 0.89
C ARG A 202 0.52 -19.82 1.74
N PHE A 203 -0.66 -19.23 1.80
CA PHE A 203 -0.97 -18.13 2.70
C PHE A 203 -1.23 -18.69 4.09
N GLU A 204 -0.45 -18.23 5.08
CA GLU A 204 -0.45 -18.82 6.43
C GLU A 204 -1.59 -18.27 7.31
N ASN A 205 -2.01 -17.04 7.09
CA ASN A 205 -3.06 -16.40 7.90
C ASN A 205 -4.46 -16.85 7.46
N GLN A 206 -5.40 -16.85 8.41
CA GLN A 206 -6.80 -17.09 8.10
C GLN A 206 -7.39 -15.88 7.37
N LEU A 207 -7.94 -16.10 6.19
CA LEU A 207 -8.70 -15.07 5.47
C LEU A 207 -10.13 -15.02 5.98
N SER A 208 -10.59 -13.81 6.32
CA SER A 208 -12.00 -13.58 6.60
C SER A 208 -12.85 -13.76 5.33
N LYS A 209 -14.15 -14.02 5.53
CA LYS A 209 -15.09 -14.28 4.43
C LYS A 209 -15.12 -13.13 3.40
N PRO A 210 -15.21 -11.84 3.77
CA PRO A 210 -15.20 -10.74 2.80
C PRO A 210 -13.93 -10.73 1.93
N ILE A 211 -12.77 -10.99 2.53
CA ILE A 211 -11.50 -11.03 1.79
C ILE A 211 -11.50 -12.20 0.80
N ARG A 212 -11.95 -13.39 1.21
CA ARG A 212 -12.07 -14.55 0.30
C ARG A 212 -13.00 -14.25 -0.87
N GLU A 213 -14.13 -13.61 -0.62
CA GLU A 213 -15.10 -13.24 -1.66
C GLU A 213 -14.51 -12.24 -2.66
N ASP A 214 -13.75 -11.25 -2.18
CA ASP A 214 -13.06 -10.29 -3.05
C ASP A 214 -11.95 -10.95 -3.88
N LEU A 215 -11.15 -11.85 -3.30
CA LEU A 215 -10.15 -12.63 -4.03
C LEU A 215 -10.79 -13.46 -5.14
N THR A 216 -11.84 -14.23 -4.83
CA THR A 216 -12.56 -15.05 -5.81
C THR A 216 -13.23 -14.19 -6.88
N SER A 217 -13.80 -13.04 -6.50
CA SER A 217 -14.41 -12.10 -7.43
C SER A 217 -13.39 -11.51 -8.39
N PHE A 218 -12.22 -11.12 -7.89
CA PHE A 218 -11.12 -10.66 -8.73
C PHE A 218 -10.70 -11.73 -9.74
N LEU A 219 -10.47 -12.97 -9.30
CA LEU A 219 -10.06 -14.06 -10.20
C LEU A 219 -11.08 -14.33 -11.29
N ARG A 220 -12.39 -14.28 -10.97
CA ARG A 220 -13.47 -14.46 -11.97
C ARG A 220 -13.47 -13.39 -13.07
N LEU A 221 -12.91 -12.21 -12.82
CA LEU A 221 -12.81 -11.18 -13.85
C LEU A 221 -11.77 -11.53 -14.91
N PHE A 222 -10.80 -12.40 -14.61
CA PHE A 222 -9.69 -12.74 -15.50
C PHE A 222 -9.82 -14.18 -16.01
N SER A 223 -10.54 -14.37 -17.12
CA SER A 223 -10.39 -15.59 -17.93
C SER A 223 -9.09 -15.55 -18.73
N GLU A 224 -8.63 -16.70 -19.24
CA GLU A 224 -7.45 -16.83 -20.11
C GLU A 224 -7.48 -15.88 -21.32
N LYS A 225 -8.69 -15.63 -21.84
CA LYS A 225 -8.92 -14.77 -23.01
C LYS A 225 -9.11 -13.29 -22.67
N ASN A 226 -8.95 -12.90 -21.41
CA ASN A 226 -9.19 -11.52 -21.00
C ASN A 226 -8.21 -10.55 -21.72
N PRO A 227 -8.70 -9.49 -22.40
CA PRO A 227 -7.84 -8.57 -23.14
C PRO A 227 -6.84 -7.79 -22.27
N ALA A 228 -7.05 -7.76 -20.94
CA ALA A 228 -6.12 -7.19 -19.98
C ALA A 228 -4.74 -7.86 -19.99
N TRP A 229 -4.66 -9.15 -20.37
CA TRP A 229 -3.42 -9.93 -20.35
C TRP A 229 -2.30 -9.29 -21.16
N ARG A 230 -2.60 -8.65 -22.29
CA ARG A 230 -1.60 -7.90 -23.06
C ARG A 230 -0.89 -6.84 -22.22
N GLY A 231 -1.65 -6.09 -21.42
CA GLY A 231 -1.09 -5.05 -20.55
C GLY A 231 -0.43 -5.61 -19.28
N ILE A 232 -0.88 -6.77 -18.81
CA ILE A 232 -0.29 -7.48 -17.66
C ILE A 232 1.07 -8.08 -18.06
N HIS A 233 1.15 -8.78 -19.20
CA HIS A 233 2.39 -9.35 -19.72
C HIS A 233 3.42 -8.25 -20.01
N ARG A 234 2.98 -7.12 -20.59
CA ARG A 234 3.87 -5.98 -20.78
C ARG A 234 4.45 -5.49 -19.45
N ALA A 235 3.62 -5.41 -18.42
CA ALA A 235 4.03 -5.03 -17.08
C ALA A 235 4.99 -6.03 -16.42
N ILE A 236 4.84 -7.33 -16.68
CA ILE A 236 5.75 -8.40 -16.25
C ILE A 236 7.11 -8.26 -16.95
N ILE A 237 7.12 -8.10 -18.28
CA ILE A 237 8.33 -7.89 -19.08
C ILE A 237 9.09 -6.64 -18.63
N ASP A 238 8.38 -5.50 -18.47
CA ASP A 238 9.00 -4.24 -18.00
C ASP A 238 9.61 -4.37 -16.58
N SER A 239 9.27 -5.43 -15.85
CA SER A 239 9.77 -5.74 -14.50
C SER A 239 10.89 -6.79 -14.50
N ASN A 240 11.33 -7.26 -15.69
CA ASN A 240 12.25 -8.37 -15.90
C ASN A 240 11.79 -9.70 -15.29
N LEU A 241 10.49 -9.86 -15.04
CA LEU A 241 9.91 -11.09 -14.49
C LEU A 241 9.82 -12.16 -15.58
N PRO A 242 10.04 -13.45 -15.25
CA PRO A 242 9.96 -14.52 -16.23
C PRO A 242 8.53 -14.63 -16.74
N ASP A 243 8.34 -14.91 -18.03
CA ASP A 243 7.00 -14.99 -18.59
C ASP A 243 6.26 -16.20 -18.02
N MET A 244 5.05 -15.97 -17.51
CA MET A 244 4.15 -17.00 -17.02
C MET A 244 2.82 -16.87 -17.75
N SER A 245 2.23 -18.01 -18.12
CA SER A 245 0.94 -18.00 -18.78
C SER A 245 -0.15 -17.43 -17.83
N PRO A 246 -1.22 -16.83 -18.38
CA PRO A 246 -2.38 -16.42 -17.61
C PRO A 246 -2.88 -17.50 -16.63
N GLU A 247 -2.96 -18.74 -17.10
CA GLU A 247 -3.44 -19.89 -16.35
C GLU A 247 -2.56 -20.16 -15.13
N LEU A 248 -1.23 -20.11 -15.31
CA LEU A 248 -0.28 -20.34 -14.24
C LEU A 248 -0.33 -19.21 -13.19
N LEU A 249 -0.44 -17.95 -13.62
CA LEU A 249 -0.57 -16.80 -12.73
C LEU A 249 -1.83 -16.91 -11.86
N LEU A 250 -2.97 -17.23 -12.47
CA LEU A 250 -4.25 -17.40 -11.76
C LEU A 250 -4.19 -18.61 -10.82
N SER A 251 -3.65 -19.74 -11.29
CA SER A 251 -3.49 -20.96 -10.50
C SER A 251 -2.62 -20.72 -9.27
N LYS A 252 -1.51 -19.98 -9.40
CA LYS A 252 -0.67 -19.61 -8.27
C LYS A 252 -1.44 -18.82 -7.20
N ILE A 253 -2.26 -17.84 -7.59
CA ILE A 253 -3.10 -17.09 -6.64
C ILE A 253 -4.10 -18.03 -5.95
N HIS A 254 -4.78 -18.88 -6.73
CA HIS A 254 -5.77 -19.83 -6.23
C HIS A 254 -5.18 -20.81 -5.21
N THR A 255 -4.04 -21.43 -5.55
CA THR A 255 -3.32 -22.36 -4.67
C THR A 255 -2.81 -21.66 -3.41
N TYR A 256 -2.20 -20.48 -3.57
CA TYR A 256 -1.62 -19.74 -2.46
C TYR A 256 -2.67 -19.40 -1.39
N TYR A 257 -3.85 -18.90 -1.78
CA TYR A 257 -4.90 -18.53 -0.82
C TYR A 257 -5.86 -19.67 -0.44
N ASN A 258 -5.69 -20.87 -1.02
CA ASN A 258 -6.59 -22.01 -0.86
C ASN A 258 -8.06 -21.59 -1.07
N LEU A 259 -8.35 -21.14 -2.30
CA LEU A 259 -9.66 -20.69 -2.76
C LEU A 259 -10.47 -21.80 -3.42
#